data_AF-A0A1Z9NKG4-F1
#
_entry.id   AF-A0A1Z9NKG4-F1
#
_cell.length_a   1.000
_cell.length_b   1.000
_cell.length_c   1.000
_cell.angle_alpha   90.00
_cell.angle_beta   90.00
_cell.angle_gamma   90.00
#
_symmetry.space_group_name_H-M   'P 1'
#
loop_
_entity.id
_entity.type
_entity.pdbx_description
1 polymer ?
#
loop_
_entity_poly.entity_id
_entity_poly.type
_entity_poly.pdbx_seq_one_letter_code
_entity_poly.pdbx_strand_id
1 'polypeptide(L)' 'MSDKNKNDSSISDLIIQLDENEQSLQNLRFQKSMQQLEDLSQIKKVKKKIARIKTIIHENALKNKMKSDG' A
#
# COMPACT_ATOMS: atom_id res chain seq x y z
N MET A 1 6.36 -28.89 -6.46
CA MET A 1 5.47 -28.28 -5.45
C MET A 1 4.44 -27.46 -6.22
N SER A 2 3.27 -28.05 -6.44
CA SER A 2 2.22 -27.48 -7.29
C SER A 2 1.32 -26.54 -6.51
N ASP A 3 1.11 -25.37 -7.11
CA ASP A 3 -0.12 -24.59 -7.16
C ASP A 3 -1.04 -24.65 -5.93
N LYS A 4 -1.05 -23.57 -5.17
CA LYS A 4 -2.29 -22.97 -4.66
C LYS A 4 -2.02 -21.57 -4.12
N ASN A 5 -2.82 -20.63 -4.62
CA ASN A 5 -3.19 -19.35 -4.00
C ASN A 5 -2.57 -18.04 -4.54
N LYS A 6 -2.70 -17.80 -5.85
CA LYS A 6 -2.38 -16.49 -6.48
C LYS A 6 -3.27 -15.32 -6.02
N ASN A 7 -4.42 -15.58 -5.40
CA ASN A 7 -5.37 -14.52 -5.02
C ASN A 7 -5.11 -13.97 -3.61
N ASP A 8 -4.84 -14.84 -2.62
CA ASP A 8 -4.47 -14.37 -1.27
C ASP A 8 -3.06 -13.79 -1.25
N SER A 9 -2.13 -14.40 -2.01
CA SER A 9 -0.76 -13.87 -2.14
C SER A 9 -0.77 -12.44 -2.69
N SER A 10 -1.67 -12.11 -3.62
CA SER A 10 -1.73 -10.76 -4.19
C SER A 10 -2.20 -9.70 -3.19
N ILE A 11 -3.12 -10.03 -2.28
CA ILE A 11 -3.55 -9.09 -1.22
C ILE A 11 -2.47 -8.96 -0.16
N SER A 12 -1.83 -10.06 0.25
CA SER A 12 -0.70 -10.00 1.19
C SER A 12 0.45 -9.18 0.62
N ASP A 13 0.76 -9.30 -0.66
CA ASP A 13 1.80 -8.52 -1.32
C ASP A 13 1.45 -7.01 -1.33
N LEU A 14 0.17 -6.67 -1.53
CA LEU A 14 -0.30 -5.28 -1.43
C LEU A 14 -0.19 -4.74 0.00
N ILE A 15 -0.46 -5.57 1.01
CA ILE A 15 -0.29 -5.18 2.42
C ILE A 15 1.20 -4.95 2.76
N ILE A 16 2.09 -5.81 2.27
CA ILE A 16 3.54 -5.63 2.44
C ILE A 16 4.00 -4.33 1.78
N GLN A 17 3.60 -4.11 0.52
CA GLN A 17 3.91 -2.85 -0.18
C GLN A 17 3.32 -1.62 0.53
N LEU A 18 2.13 -1.76 1.14
CA LEU A 18 1.53 -0.68 1.92
C LEU A 18 2.43 -0.30 3.11
N ASP A 19 2.88 -1.29 3.89
CA ASP A 19 3.75 -1.08 5.04
C ASP A 19 5.09 -0.45 4.64
N GLU A 20 5.73 -0.98 3.60
CA GLU A 20 6.98 -0.42 3.05
C GLU A 20 6.84 1.06 2.63
N ASN A 21 5.71 1.41 1.99
CA ASN A 21 5.44 2.80 1.60
C ASN A 21 5.14 3.68 2.82
N GLU A 22 4.47 3.16 3.85
CA GLU A 22 4.22 3.89 5.10
C GLU A 22 5.52 4.14 5.88
N GLN A 23 6.41 3.14 5.98
CA GLN A 23 7.77 3.31 6.53
C GLN A 23 8.58 4.34 5.73
N SER A 24 8.55 4.25 4.40
CA SER A 24 9.20 5.23 3.52
C SER A 24 8.65 6.65 3.75
N LEU A 25 7.34 6.78 3.97
CA LEU A 25 6.73 8.06 4.30
C LEU A 25 7.19 8.60 5.65
N GLN A 26 7.39 7.75 6.67
CA GLN A 26 7.97 8.17 7.94
C GLN A 26 9.41 8.67 7.76
N ASN A 27 10.25 7.93 7.03
CA ASN A 27 11.62 8.34 6.72
C ASN A 27 11.66 9.70 6.02
N LEU A 28 10.80 9.91 5.01
CA LEU A 28 10.70 11.21 4.33
C LEU A 28 10.23 12.33 5.26
N ARG A 29 9.34 12.04 6.22
CA ARG A 29 8.91 13.04 7.23
C ARG A 29 10.05 13.38 8.18
N PHE A 30 10.85 12.41 8.61
CA PHE A 30 12.03 12.63 9.44
C PHE A 30 13.08 13.46 8.71
N GLN A 31 13.39 13.11 7.46
CA GLN A 31 14.29 13.90 6.61
C GLN A 31 13.76 15.33 6.43
N LYS A 32 12.45 15.49 6.22
CA LYS A 32 11.82 16.81 6.14
C LYS A 32 11.97 17.60 7.44
N SER A 33 11.74 17.00 8.60
CA SER A 33 11.89 17.70 9.89
C SER A 33 13.33 18.08 10.18
N MET A 34 14.29 17.29 9.72
CA MET A 34 15.72 17.60 9.79
C MET A 34 16.17 18.61 8.72
N GLN A 35 15.26 19.11 7.87
CA GLN A 35 15.56 19.97 6.71
C GLN A 35 16.57 19.33 5.72
N GLN A 36 16.66 18.00 5.71
CA GLN A 36 17.53 17.22 4.83
C GLN A 36 16.81 16.71 3.58
N LEU A 37 15.51 17.00 3.45
CA LEU A 37 14.74 16.58 2.28
C LEU A 37 14.70 17.68 1.22
N GLU A 38 15.47 17.49 0.16
CA GLU A 38 15.50 18.40 -1.00
C GLU A 38 14.20 18.33 -1.83
N ASP A 39 13.71 17.11 -2.11
CA ASP A 39 12.51 16.91 -2.93
C ASP A 39 11.26 16.59 -2.08
N LEU A 40 10.54 17.64 -1.70
CA LEU A 40 9.25 17.54 -1.01
C LEU A 40 8.14 16.85 -1.84
N SER A 41 8.31 16.72 -3.17
CA SER A 41 7.35 16.04 -4.03
C SER A 41 7.29 14.54 -3.74
N GLN A 42 8.39 13.95 -3.23
CA GLN A 42 8.45 12.53 -2.86
C GLN A 42 7.40 12.17 -1.82
N ILE A 43 7.19 13.02 -0.81
CA ILE A 43 6.13 12.83 0.20
C ILE A 43 4.75 12.76 -0.46
N LYS A 44 4.47 13.65 -1.42
CA LYS A 44 3.19 13.65 -2.15
C LYS A 44 3.04 12.38 -3.01
N LYS A 45 4.12 11.95 -3.68
CA LYS A 45 4.13 10.72 -4.51
C LYS A 45 3.87 9.48 -3.66
N VAL A 46 4.57 9.31 -2.54
CA VAL A 46 4.39 8.17 -1.62
C VAL A 46 2.99 8.16 -1.01
N LYS A 47 2.46 9.32 -0.58
CA LYS A 47 1.06 9.41 -0.12
C LYS A 47 0.05 8.96 -1.18
N LYS A 48 0.25 9.33 -2.45
CA LYS A 48 -0.61 8.89 -3.55
C LYS A 48 -0.51 7.37 -3.79
N LYS A 49 0.69 6.79 -3.66
CA LYS A 49 0.88 5.32 -3.75
C LYS A 49 0.12 4.60 -2.64
N ILE A 50 0.29 5.03 -1.39
CA ILE A 50 -0.43 4.50 -0.22
C ILE A 50 -1.95 4.54 -0.45
N ALA A 51 -2.47 5.69 -0.88
CA ALA A 51 -3.91 5.84 -1.12
C ALA A 51 -4.42 4.84 -2.19
N ARG A 52 -3.68 4.69 -3.30
CA ARG A 52 -4.04 3.73 -4.37
C ARG A 52 -4.04 2.29 -3.86
N ILE A 53 -3.02 1.89 -3.11
CA ILE A 53 -2.93 0.53 -2.55
C ILE A 53 -4.11 0.27 -1.61
N LYS A 54 -4.44 1.21 -0.73
CA LYS A 54 -5.61 1.11 0.16
C LYS A 54 -6.92 0.96 -0.62
N THR A 55 -7.09 1.73 -1.69
CA THR A 55 -8.27 1.60 -2.58
C THR A 55 -8.37 0.22 -3.19
N ILE A 56 -7.29 -0.32 -3.74
CA ILE A 56 -7.28 -1.66 -4.35
C ILE A 56 -7.61 -2.74 -3.32
N ILE A 57 -7.02 -2.67 -2.12
CA ILE A 57 -7.32 -3.62 -1.03
C ILE A 57 -8.81 -3.55 -0.67
N HIS A 58 -9.38 -2.35 -0.57
CA HIS A 58 -10.78 -2.16 -0.25
C HIS A 58 -11.73 -2.69 -1.34
N GLU A 59 -11.44 -2.41 -2.61
CA GLU A 59 -12.21 -2.94 -3.75
C GLU A 59 -12.22 -4.47 -3.79
N ASN A 60 -11.06 -5.09 -3.52
CA ASN A 60 -10.98 -6.55 -3.41
C ASN A 60 -11.80 -7.09 -2.24
N ALA A 61 -11.77 -6.43 -1.08
CA ALA A 61 -12.57 -6.80 0.07
C ALA A 61 -14.08 -6.70 -0.21
N LEU A 62 -14.53 -5.63 -0.87
CA LEU A 62 -15.92 -5.46 -1.30
C LEU A 62 -16.35 -6.56 -2.28
N LYS A 63 -15.50 -6.85 -3.28
CA LYS A 63 -15.77 -7.90 -4.26
C LYS A 63 -15.89 -9.29 -3.63
N ASN A 64 -15.09 -9.59 -2.60
CA ASN A 64 -15.19 -10.84 -1.86
C ASN A 64 -16.48 -10.91 -1.03
N LYS A 65 -16.89 -9.81 -0.39
CA LYS A 65 -18.15 -9.73 0.35
C LYS A 65 -19.38 -9.92 -0.55
N MET A 66 -19.40 -9.32 -1.73
CA MET A 66 -20.53 -9.47 -2.67
C MET A 66 -20.71 -10.91 -3.19
N LYS A 67 -19.69 -11.77 -3.11
CA LYS A 67 -19.75 -13.17 -3.54
C LYS A 67 -20.27 -14.13 -2.46
N SER A 68 -20.28 -13.73 -1.19
CA SER A 68 -20.76 -14.58 -0.08
C SER A 68 -22.26 -14.43 0.20
N ASP A 69 -22.88 -13.38 -0.33
CA ASP A 69 -24.27 -13.00 -0.02
C ASP A 69 -25.27 -13.45 -1.10
N GLY A 70 -24.87 -14.32 -2.04
CA GLY A 70 -25.72 -14.91 -3.09
C GLY A 70 -25.47 -16.40 -3.26
#